data_AF-U1PP63-F1
#
_entry.id   AF-U1PP63-F1
#
_cell.length_a   1.000
_cell.length_b   1.000
_cell.length_c   1.000
_cell.angle_alpha   90.00
_cell.angle_beta   90.00
_cell.angle_gamma   90.00
#
_symmetry.space_group_name_H-M   'P 1'
#
loop_
_entity.id
_entity.type
_entity.pdbx_description
1 polymer ?
#
loop_
_entity_poly.entity_id
_entity_poly.type
_entity_poly.pdbx_seq_one_letter_code
_entity_poly.pdbx_strand_id
1 'polypeptide(L)'
;VDEYDLSFDPDAWASLPAGARHVENPVGLAPGAVVDGVYLLPGVPSEMRGVFGGVADEFGGDRVSRSIRTPTPEGAMADTLAAVGDQFDVAVGSYPSRSDQIVRIRVSGTELAAVERALDWLRDRIETV
;
A
#
# COMPACT_ATOMS: atom_id res chain seq x y z
N VAL A 1 20.96 26.98 8.65
CA VAL A 1 19.63 27.36 9.20
C VAL A 1 19.49 28.87 9.12
N ASP A 2 20.45 29.61 9.69
CA ASP A 2 20.54 31.09 9.57
C ASP A 2 20.77 31.59 8.13
N GLU A 3 21.48 30.84 7.29
CA GLU A 3 21.72 31.18 5.88
C GLU A 3 20.46 31.06 4.99
N TYR A 4 19.43 30.32 5.44
CA TYR A 4 18.27 29.95 4.63
C TYR A 4 16.92 30.43 5.21
N ASP A 5 16.92 31.36 6.18
CA ASP A 5 15.73 31.89 6.87
C ASP A 5 14.75 30.80 7.34
N LEU A 6 15.30 29.68 7.81
CA LEU A 6 14.51 28.59 8.37
C LEU A 6 14.31 28.84 9.86
N SER A 7 13.08 29.15 10.27
CA SER A 7 12.71 29.13 11.69
C SER A 7 12.58 27.67 12.13
N PHE A 8 13.59 27.18 12.87
CA PHE A 8 13.57 25.85 13.46
C PHE A 8 13.29 25.96 14.96
N ASP A 9 12.13 25.45 15.38
CA ASP A 9 11.73 25.34 16.77
C ASP A 9 11.77 23.86 17.18
N PRO A 10 12.80 23.39 17.91
CA PRO A 10 12.93 21.99 18.28
C PRO A 10 11.80 21.50 19.18
N ASP A 11 11.24 22.36 20.03
CA ASP A 11 10.16 21.99 20.95
C ASP A 11 8.85 21.79 20.17
N ALA A 12 8.58 22.67 19.18
CA ALA A 12 7.44 22.49 18.30
C ALA A 12 7.56 21.22 17.43
N TRP A 13 8.76 20.93 16.91
CA TRP A 13 9.02 19.74 16.10
C TRP A 13 8.96 18.43 16.89
N ALA A 14 9.32 18.47 18.18
CA ALA A 14 9.22 17.32 19.09
C ALA A 14 7.83 17.21 19.75
N SER A 15 6.94 18.18 19.54
CA SER A 15 5.60 18.16 20.12
C SER A 15 4.74 17.04 19.54
N LEU A 16 4.00 16.37 20.41
CA LEU A 16 3.08 15.29 20.05
C LEU A 16 1.67 15.59 20.59
N PRO A 17 0.61 15.05 19.98
CA PRO A 17 -0.72 15.10 20.57
C PRO A 17 -0.72 14.56 22.00
N ALA A 18 -1.56 15.13 22.87
CA ALA A 18 -1.67 14.66 24.25
C ALA A 18 -2.06 13.17 24.28
N GLY A 19 -1.33 12.37 25.07
CA GLY A 19 -1.54 10.92 25.17
C GLY A 19 -0.93 10.11 24.03
N ALA A 20 -0.28 10.73 23.05
CA ALA A 20 0.39 10.01 21.97
C ALA A 20 1.65 9.30 22.45
N ARG A 21 1.89 8.09 21.93
CA ARG A 21 3.16 7.38 22.01
C ARG A 21 4.05 7.82 20.85
N HIS A 22 5.29 8.21 21.16
CA HIS A 22 6.33 8.50 20.17
C HIS A 22 6.70 7.25 19.36
N VAL A 23 6.90 7.42 18.05
CA VAL A 23 7.48 6.40 17.15
C VAL A 23 8.74 6.99 16.51
N GLU A 24 9.87 6.31 16.71
CA GLU A 24 11.15 6.78 16.21
C GLU A 24 11.20 6.81 14.68
N ASN A 25 11.85 7.85 14.14
CA ASN A 25 12.18 7.93 12.72
C ASN A 25 13.68 7.69 12.52
N PRO A 26 14.10 6.48 12.08
CA PRO A 26 15.51 6.18 11.88
C PRO A 26 16.10 6.80 10.60
N VAL A 27 15.28 7.46 9.77
CA VAL A 27 15.65 7.96 8.43
C VAL A 27 15.65 9.48 8.34
N GLY A 28 15.00 10.18 9.26
CA GLY A 28 14.84 11.62 9.21
C GLY A 28 14.51 12.24 10.58
N LEU A 29 14.14 13.52 10.56
CA LEU A 29 13.95 14.32 11.77
C LEU A 29 12.52 14.28 12.31
N ALA A 30 11.53 14.05 11.44
CA ALA A 30 10.12 14.10 11.84
C ALA A 30 9.71 12.75 12.48
N PRO A 31 9.36 12.70 13.77
CA PRO A 31 8.94 11.45 14.39
C PRO A 31 7.55 11.03 13.90
N GLY A 32 7.19 9.77 14.14
CA GLY A 32 5.81 9.33 14.12
C GLY A 32 5.15 9.45 15.50
N ALA A 33 3.84 9.24 15.54
CA ALA A 33 3.11 9.12 16.79
C ALA A 33 1.92 8.17 16.67
N VAL A 34 1.52 7.55 17.78
CA VAL A 34 0.30 6.75 17.86
C VAL A 34 -0.58 7.28 18.97
N VAL A 35 -1.84 7.59 18.66
CA VAL A 35 -2.84 8.06 19.63
C VAL A 35 -4.20 7.44 19.29
N ASP A 36 -4.82 6.74 20.23
CA ASP A 36 -6.16 6.14 20.08
C ASP A 36 -6.38 5.35 18.76
N GLY A 37 -5.37 4.57 18.34
CA GLY A 37 -5.40 3.79 17.10
C GLY A 37 -5.15 4.58 15.81
N VAL A 38 -4.83 5.88 15.93
CA VAL A 38 -4.42 6.76 14.84
C VAL A 38 -2.90 6.80 14.77
N TYR A 39 -2.35 6.49 13.59
CA TYR A 39 -0.90 6.50 13.33
C TYR A 39 -0.55 7.73 12.50
N LEU A 40 0.32 8.57 13.03
CA LEU A 40 0.88 9.74 12.36
C LEU A 40 2.26 9.34 11.81
N LEU A 41 2.43 9.47 10.49
CA LEU A 41 3.66 9.10 9.78
C LEU A 41 4.18 10.31 9.00
N PRO A 42 5.51 10.44 8.82
CA PRO A 42 6.10 11.49 7.99
C PRO A 42 5.60 11.47 6.55
N GLY A 43 5.56 12.64 5.90
CA GLY A 43 5.12 12.75 4.50
C GLY A 43 6.16 12.26 3.49
N VAL A 44 7.45 12.26 3.85
CA VAL A 44 8.53 11.79 2.97
C VAL A 44 8.47 10.26 2.89
N PRO A 45 8.38 9.64 1.69
CA PRO A 45 8.14 8.20 1.59
C PRO A 45 9.18 7.30 2.26
N SER A 46 10.46 7.69 2.25
CA SER A 46 11.53 6.93 2.93
C SER A 46 11.38 6.97 4.45
N GLU A 47 11.06 8.14 5.00
CA GLU A 47 10.80 8.32 6.44
C GLU A 47 9.51 7.62 6.87
N MET A 48 8.43 7.77 6.09
CA MET A 48 7.17 7.04 6.31
C MET A 48 7.40 5.53 6.44
N ARG A 49 8.19 4.94 5.54
CA ARG A 49 8.53 3.50 5.59
C ARG A 49 9.39 3.15 6.81
N GLY A 50 10.33 4.02 7.18
CA GLY A 50 11.16 3.83 8.37
C GLY A 50 10.34 3.81 9.65
N VAL A 51 9.49 4.82 9.84
CA VAL A 51 8.59 4.94 11.00
C VAL A 51 7.56 3.81 11.01
N PHE A 52 6.93 3.50 9.87
CA PHE A 52 5.95 2.41 9.79
C PHE A 52 6.55 1.06 10.19
N GLY A 53 7.83 0.80 9.87
CA GLY A 53 8.51 -0.42 10.28
C GLY A 53 8.52 -0.65 11.80
N GLY A 54 8.56 0.41 12.60
CA GLY A 54 8.53 0.32 14.07
C GLY A 54 7.16 -0.02 14.67
N VAL A 55 6.09 0.08 13.87
CA VAL A 55 4.70 -0.18 14.30
C VAL A 55 4.00 -1.23 13.45
N ALA A 56 4.68 -1.80 12.45
CA ALA A 56 4.07 -2.71 11.48
C ALA A 56 3.46 -3.96 12.16
N ASP A 57 4.12 -4.48 13.20
CA ASP A 57 3.66 -5.66 13.96
C ASP A 57 2.42 -5.37 14.83
N GLU A 58 2.01 -4.11 14.99
CA GLU A 58 0.77 -3.72 15.67
C GLU A 58 -0.46 -3.91 14.77
N PHE A 59 -0.25 -4.05 13.45
CA PHE A 59 -1.31 -4.30 12.48
C PHE A 59 -1.52 -5.81 12.34
N GLY A 60 -2.76 -6.26 12.56
CA GLY A 60 -3.15 -7.64 12.29
C GLY A 60 -3.68 -7.87 10.88
N GLY A 61 -4.02 -9.12 10.60
CA GLY A 61 -4.68 -9.56 9.37
C GLY A 61 -3.69 -10.11 8.35
N ASP A 62 -3.91 -11.36 7.95
CA ASP A 62 -3.16 -11.97 6.86
C ASP A 62 -3.67 -11.42 5.54
N ARG A 63 -2.82 -10.70 4.81
CA ARG A 63 -3.18 -10.19 3.49
C ARG A 63 -2.02 -10.29 2.54
N VAL A 64 -2.20 -11.14 1.54
CA VAL A 64 -1.28 -11.30 0.42
C VAL A 64 -1.88 -10.60 -0.78
N SER A 65 -1.06 -9.88 -1.53
CA SER A 65 -1.47 -9.37 -2.84
C SER A 65 -0.37 -9.56 -3.87
N ARG A 66 -0.82 -9.83 -5.10
CA ARG A 66 0.02 -10.00 -6.28
C ARG A 66 -0.63 -9.28 -7.44
N SER A 67 0.13 -9.02 -8.49
CA SER A 67 -0.40 -8.35 -9.67
C SER A 67 0.15 -8.93 -10.95
N ILE A 68 -0.68 -8.91 -11.98
CA ILE A 68 -0.30 -9.14 -13.37
C ILE A 68 -0.56 -7.87 -14.17
N ARG A 69 0.10 -7.76 -15.32
CA ARG A 69 -0.11 -6.68 -16.27
C ARG A 69 -0.70 -7.24 -17.55
N THR A 70 -1.55 -6.47 -18.19
CA THR A 70 -2.24 -6.87 -19.41
C THR A 70 -2.42 -5.66 -20.34
N PRO A 71 -2.26 -5.82 -21.66
CA PRO A 71 -2.66 -4.81 -22.63
C PRO A 71 -4.18 -4.83 -22.90
N THR A 72 -4.90 -5.82 -22.36
CA THR A 72 -6.35 -5.94 -22.58
C THR A 72 -7.09 -4.79 -21.86
N PRO A 73 -7.98 -4.05 -22.54
CA PRO A 73 -8.77 -2.99 -21.92
C PRO A 73 -9.71 -3.53 -20.84
N GLU A 74 -9.91 -2.77 -19.76
CA GLU A 74 -10.76 -3.16 -18.63
C GLU A 74 -12.18 -3.54 -19.05
N GLY A 75 -12.78 -2.77 -19.96
CA GLY A 75 -14.13 -3.04 -20.46
C GLY A 75 -14.28 -4.39 -21.18
N ALA A 76 -13.18 -4.97 -21.68
CA ALA A 76 -13.16 -6.28 -22.31
C ALA A 76 -12.92 -7.44 -21.32
N MET A 77 -12.60 -7.13 -20.05
CA MET A 77 -12.30 -8.13 -19.02
C MET A 77 -13.37 -8.22 -17.92
N ALA A 78 -14.43 -7.39 -17.97
CA ALA A 78 -15.42 -7.27 -16.90
C ALA A 78 -15.95 -8.65 -16.42
N ASP A 79 -16.40 -9.49 -17.36
CA ASP A 79 -16.92 -10.84 -17.04
C ASP A 79 -15.84 -11.75 -16.44
N THR A 80 -14.62 -11.70 -16.98
CA THR A 80 -13.49 -12.49 -16.48
C THR A 80 -13.08 -12.07 -15.06
N LEU A 81 -13.08 -10.75 -14.77
CA LEU A 81 -12.76 -10.21 -13.46
C LEU A 81 -13.86 -10.51 -12.41
N ALA A 82 -15.12 -10.55 -12.82
CA ALA A 82 -16.22 -11.00 -11.97
C ALA A 82 -16.07 -12.50 -11.67
N ALA A 83 -15.87 -13.33 -12.70
CA ALA A 83 -15.79 -14.78 -12.56
C ALA A 83 -14.63 -15.25 -11.66
N VAL A 84 -13.47 -14.58 -11.68
CA VAL A 84 -12.36 -14.94 -10.78
C VAL A 84 -12.70 -14.64 -9.30
N GLY A 85 -13.43 -13.56 -9.02
CA GLY A 85 -13.87 -13.23 -7.67
C GLY A 85 -14.95 -14.19 -7.15
N ASP A 86 -15.78 -14.73 -8.04
CA ASP A 86 -16.79 -15.75 -7.68
C ASP A 86 -16.16 -17.14 -7.49
N GLN A 87 -15.12 -17.45 -8.26
CA GLN A 87 -14.50 -18.78 -8.26
C GLN A 87 -13.46 -18.96 -7.13
N PHE A 88 -12.80 -17.89 -6.71
CA PHE A 88 -11.74 -17.93 -5.72
C PHE A 88 -12.05 -16.96 -4.58
N ASP A 89 -11.68 -17.33 -3.36
CA ASP A 89 -11.80 -16.46 -2.18
C ASP A 89 -10.74 -15.34 -2.20
N VAL A 90 -10.89 -14.41 -3.14
CA VAL A 90 -9.97 -13.31 -3.42
C VAL A 90 -10.75 -12.05 -3.81
N ALA A 91 -10.16 -10.89 -3.52
CA ALA A 91 -10.59 -9.62 -4.06
C ALA A 91 -9.71 -9.25 -5.27
N VAL A 92 -10.35 -8.79 -6.36
CA VAL A 92 -9.69 -8.38 -7.60
C VAL A 92 -9.96 -6.90 -7.88
N GLY A 93 -8.93 -6.19 -8.35
CA GLY A 93 -9.03 -4.79 -8.76
C GLY A 93 -8.28 -4.52 -10.06
N SER A 94 -8.86 -3.68 -10.92
CA SER A 94 -8.27 -3.18 -12.16
C SER A 94 -7.74 -1.76 -11.97
N TYR A 95 -6.53 -1.50 -12.47
CA TYR A 95 -5.86 -0.20 -12.38
C TYR A 95 -5.26 0.15 -13.76
N PRO A 96 -6.05 0.75 -14.66
CA PRO A 96 -5.56 1.18 -15.97
C PRO A 96 -4.56 2.33 -15.83
N SER A 97 -3.45 2.22 -16.56
CA SER A 97 -2.42 3.24 -16.62
C SER A 97 -2.63 4.17 -17.81
N ARG A 98 -2.53 5.48 -17.58
CA ARG A 98 -2.64 6.49 -18.64
C ARG A 98 -1.36 6.63 -19.48
N SER A 99 -0.21 6.16 -18.99
CA SER A 99 1.08 6.41 -19.63
C SER A 99 1.46 5.38 -20.67
N ASP A 100 1.07 4.12 -20.47
CA ASP A 100 1.51 2.97 -21.28
C ASP A 100 0.34 2.10 -21.79
N GLN A 101 -0.91 2.49 -21.49
CA GLN A 101 -2.12 1.72 -21.83
C GLN A 101 -2.11 0.28 -21.28
N ILE A 102 -1.23 -0.01 -20.30
CA ILE A 102 -1.19 -1.30 -19.63
C ILE A 102 -2.08 -1.25 -18.39
N VAL A 103 -2.96 -2.22 -18.26
CA VAL A 103 -3.79 -2.39 -17.08
C VAL A 103 -3.07 -3.28 -16.08
N ARG A 104 -3.02 -2.84 -14.82
CA ARG A 104 -2.55 -3.67 -13.72
C ARG A 104 -3.74 -4.31 -13.04
N ILE A 105 -3.80 -5.64 -13.04
CA ILE A 105 -4.78 -6.40 -12.27
C ILE A 105 -4.14 -6.81 -10.95
N ARG A 106 -4.73 -6.39 -9.84
CA ARG A 106 -4.31 -6.78 -8.48
C ARG A 106 -5.26 -7.83 -7.95
N VAL A 107 -4.71 -8.94 -7.48
CA VAL A 107 -5.44 -9.98 -6.76
C VAL A 107 -4.95 -9.99 -5.31
N SER A 108 -5.86 -10.04 -4.36
CA SER A 108 -5.55 -10.05 -2.93
C SER A 108 -6.44 -11.02 -2.16
N GLY A 109 -5.90 -11.64 -1.12
CA GLY A 109 -6.62 -12.58 -0.26
C GLY A 109 -5.83 -12.84 1.02
N THR A 110 -6.32 -13.73 1.87
CA THR A 110 -5.63 -14.16 3.10
C THR A 110 -4.65 -15.31 2.82
N GLU A 111 -4.93 -16.13 1.80
CA GLU A 111 -4.14 -17.30 1.43
C GLU A 111 -3.33 -17.09 0.14
N LEU A 112 -2.00 -17.22 0.22
CA LEU A 112 -1.12 -17.08 -0.96
C LEU A 112 -1.51 -18.07 -2.08
N ALA A 113 -1.81 -19.31 -1.73
CA ALA A 113 -2.16 -20.34 -2.71
C ALA A 113 -3.47 -20.02 -3.46
N ALA A 114 -4.44 -19.37 -2.81
CA ALA A 114 -5.67 -18.93 -3.47
C ALA A 114 -5.39 -17.79 -4.46
N VAL A 115 -4.57 -16.82 -4.05
CA VAL A 115 -4.13 -15.71 -4.90
C VAL A 115 -3.37 -16.22 -6.13
N GLU A 116 -2.47 -17.18 -5.96
CA GLU A 116 -1.70 -17.76 -7.07
C GLU A 116 -2.58 -18.53 -8.07
N ARG A 117 -3.50 -19.37 -7.58
CA ARG A 117 -4.46 -20.07 -8.46
C ARG A 117 -5.35 -19.10 -9.24
N ALA A 118 -5.81 -18.02 -8.61
CA ALA A 118 -6.60 -16.99 -9.27
C ALA A 118 -5.80 -16.28 -10.37
N LEU A 119 -4.51 -16.00 -10.13
CA LEU A 119 -3.63 -15.39 -11.13
C LEU A 119 -3.35 -16.31 -12.31
N ASP A 120 -3.11 -17.60 -12.06
CA ASP A 120 -2.90 -18.57 -13.14
C ASP A 120 -4.17 -18.73 -13.98
N TRP A 121 -5.33 -18.80 -13.33
CA TRP A 121 -6.61 -18.83 -14.02
C TRP A 121 -6.86 -17.59 -14.89
N LEU A 122 -6.44 -16.41 -14.43
CA LEU A 122 -6.50 -15.18 -15.22
C LEU A 122 -5.55 -15.24 -16.42
N ARG A 123 -4.30 -15.68 -16.23
CA ARG A 123 -3.31 -15.79 -17.32
C ARG A 123 -3.76 -16.69 -18.48
N ASP A 124 -4.58 -17.69 -18.19
CA ASP A 124 -5.17 -18.56 -19.22
C ASP A 124 -6.28 -17.88 -20.04
N ARG A 125 -6.78 -16.72 -19.59
CA ARG A 125 -7.99 -16.07 -20.13
C ARG A 125 -7.78 -14.64 -20.61
N ILE A 126 -6.75 -13.97 -20.14
CA ILE A 126 -6.36 -12.63 -20.59
C ILE A 126 -4.90 -12.64 -21.02
N GLU A 127 -4.60 -11.87 -22.06
CA GLU A 127 -3.20 -11.65 -22.46
C GLU A 127 -2.45 -10.98 -21.31
N THR A 128 -1.21 -11.42 -21.01
CA THR A 128 -0.40 -10.82 -19.94
C THR A 128 1.01 -10.49 -20.40
N VAL A 129 1.61 -9.45 -19.81
CA VAL A 129 2.98 -8.96 -20.08
C VAL A 129 3.80 -8.78 -18.81
#